data_AF-K9MP72-F1
#
_entry.id   AF-K9MP72-F1
#
_cell.length_a   1.000
_cell.length_b   1.000
_cell.length_c   1.000
_cell.angle_alpha   90.00
_cell.angle_beta   90.00
_cell.angle_gamma   90.00
#
_symmetry.space_group_name_H-M   'P 1'
#
loop_
_entity.id
_entity.type
_entity.pdbx_description
1 polymer ?
#
loop_
_entity_poly.entity_id
_entity_poly.type
_entity_poly.pdbx_seq_one_letter_code
_entity_poly.pdbx_strand_id
1 'polypeptide(L)'
;KQYTPATPGQNKKLPQVIPIKMGLIGKTSRRELVQPAVVLEMTEEEQTFRLNNISEDCVPSILRGFSAPVILVNPHQTEEDMAFLMAYDSDPVTKWFASRALATPIILSRASQVVANKNVRIFEQISGAYIDALRTTLTDNTLDNALKALLLQLPDWSTLSTHMKTIDPEALHLAIRSVKADVAAALKTEMAKE
;
A
#
# COMPACT_ATOMS: atom_id res chain seq x y z
N LYS A 1 -2.88 -17.12 8.87
CA LYS A 1 -4.18 -17.83 8.73
C LYS A 1 -4.65 -17.69 7.30
N GLN A 2 -5.31 -18.71 6.74
CA GLN A 2 -5.97 -18.62 5.44
C GLN A 2 -7.45 -18.97 5.59
N TYR A 3 -8.28 -18.32 4.79
CA TYR A 3 -9.71 -18.58 4.75
C TYR A 3 -10.22 -18.23 3.35
N THR A 4 -11.11 -19.07 2.81
CA THR A 4 -11.80 -18.81 1.54
C THR A 4 -13.31 -18.82 1.81
N PRO A 5 -14.05 -17.74 1.49
CA PRO A 5 -15.51 -17.74 1.60
C PRO A 5 -16.17 -18.82 0.74
N ALA A 6 -17.36 -19.27 1.15
CA ALA A 6 -18.20 -20.15 0.34
C ALA A 6 -18.54 -19.50 -1.01
N THR A 7 -18.64 -20.31 -2.06
CA THR A 7 -19.07 -19.86 -3.40
C THR A 7 -20.31 -20.64 -3.83
N PRO A 8 -21.14 -20.12 -4.76
CA PRO A 8 -22.26 -20.88 -5.31
C PRO A 8 -21.81 -22.27 -5.77
N GLY A 9 -22.51 -23.31 -5.31
CA GLY A 9 -22.17 -24.71 -5.62
C GLY A 9 -21.01 -25.32 -4.80
N GLN A 10 -20.36 -24.57 -3.91
CA GLN A 10 -19.30 -25.10 -3.03
C GLN A 10 -19.27 -24.38 -1.67
N ASN A 11 -19.99 -24.96 -0.70
CA ASN A 11 -20.13 -24.40 0.65
C ASN A 11 -18.87 -24.60 1.52
N LYS A 12 -18.16 -25.73 1.34
CA LYS A 12 -16.95 -26.05 2.11
C LYS A 12 -15.72 -25.77 1.26
N LYS A 13 -14.81 -24.94 1.79
CA LYS A 13 -13.50 -24.66 1.22
C LYS A 13 -12.43 -25.28 2.11
N LEU A 14 -11.47 -25.97 1.50
CA LEU A 14 -10.31 -26.53 2.19
C LEU A 14 -9.13 -25.54 2.10
N PRO A 15 -8.18 -25.57 3.04
CA PRO A 15 -6.91 -24.87 2.90
C PRO A 15 -6.24 -25.17 1.55
N GLN A 16 -5.66 -24.15 0.96
CA GLN A 16 -4.91 -24.21 -0.28
C GLN A 16 -3.41 -24.20 0.03
N VAL A 17 -2.60 -24.63 -0.93
CA VAL A 17 -1.15 -24.42 -0.88
C VAL A 17 -0.86 -23.01 -1.41
N ILE A 18 -0.47 -22.10 -0.52
CA ILE A 18 -0.25 -20.69 -0.80
C ILE A 18 1.24 -20.38 -0.63
N PRO A 19 1.99 -20.12 -1.72
CA PRO A 19 3.36 -19.64 -1.62
C PRO A 19 3.36 -18.15 -1.23
N ILE A 20 3.91 -17.84 -0.07
CA ILE A 20 4.03 -16.48 0.46
C ILE A 20 5.49 -16.06 0.34
N LYS A 21 5.81 -15.29 -0.70
CA LYS A 21 7.14 -14.70 -0.85
C LYS A 21 7.24 -13.48 0.08
N MET A 22 8.30 -13.42 0.87
CA MET A 22 8.51 -12.36 1.85
C MET A 22 9.95 -11.87 1.90
N GLY A 23 10.12 -10.60 2.29
CA GLY A 23 11.40 -10.01 2.70
C GLY A 23 11.24 -9.22 3.99
N LEU A 24 12.35 -8.74 4.53
CA LEU A 24 12.40 -7.97 5.78
C LEU A 24 13.25 -6.73 5.54
N ILE A 25 12.65 -5.55 5.65
CA ILE A 25 13.35 -4.28 5.45
C ILE A 25 13.76 -3.73 6.82
N GLY A 26 15.06 -3.60 7.07
CA GLY A 26 15.59 -3.13 8.35
C GLY A 26 15.30 -1.65 8.59
N LYS A 27 14.79 -1.31 9.78
CA LYS A 27 14.37 0.07 10.11
C LYS A 27 15.54 1.05 10.20
N THR A 28 16.73 0.60 10.62
CA THR A 28 17.93 1.45 10.69
C THR A 28 18.68 1.45 9.37
N SER A 29 18.95 0.27 8.80
CA SER A 29 19.73 0.15 7.57
C SER A 29 18.98 0.58 6.32
N ARG A 30 17.64 0.52 6.34
CA ARG A 30 16.75 0.72 5.18
C ARG A 30 17.08 -0.23 4.02
N ARG A 31 17.52 -1.44 4.36
CA ARG A 31 17.97 -2.47 3.41
C ARG A 31 17.32 -3.81 3.72
N GLU A 32 17.42 -4.71 2.75
CA GLU A 32 17.06 -6.11 2.95
C GLU A 32 17.92 -6.76 4.03
N LEU A 33 17.25 -7.34 5.02
CA LEU A 33 17.88 -8.16 6.04
C LEU A 33 17.97 -9.64 5.64
N VAL A 34 17.16 -10.06 4.66
CA VAL A 34 17.13 -11.45 4.20
C VAL A 34 17.21 -11.50 2.67
N GLN A 35 18.28 -12.10 2.16
CA GLN A 35 18.50 -12.31 0.73
C GLN A 35 18.97 -13.74 0.45
N PRO A 36 18.41 -14.43 -0.56
CA PRO A 36 17.24 -14.01 -1.35
C PRO A 36 15.96 -13.95 -0.50
N ALA A 37 14.91 -13.33 -1.04
CA ALA A 37 13.58 -13.32 -0.40
C ALA A 37 13.13 -14.76 -0.09
N VAL A 38 12.48 -14.95 1.06
CA VAL A 38 12.04 -16.26 1.55
C VAL A 38 10.68 -16.60 0.95
N VAL A 39 10.46 -17.85 0.60
CA VAL A 39 9.13 -18.36 0.24
C VAL A 39 8.64 -19.24 1.38
N LEU A 40 7.57 -18.82 2.04
CA LEU A 40 6.87 -19.61 3.04
C LEU A 40 5.74 -20.38 2.36
N GLU A 41 5.74 -21.69 2.48
CA GLU A 41 4.68 -22.54 1.95
C GLU A 41 3.58 -22.70 3.00
N MET A 42 2.45 -22.01 2.81
CA MET A 42 1.30 -22.13 3.68
C MET A 42 0.35 -23.21 3.16
N THR A 43 0.18 -24.31 3.91
CA THR A 43 -0.65 -25.47 3.59
C THR A 43 -1.85 -25.64 4.51
N GLU A 44 -1.75 -25.18 5.77
CA GLU A 44 -2.82 -25.34 6.76
C GLU A 44 -3.65 -24.05 6.92
N GLU A 45 -4.78 -24.16 7.62
CA GLU A 45 -5.63 -23.01 7.96
C GLU A 45 -4.88 -21.98 8.82
N GLU A 46 -4.06 -22.44 9.76
CA GLU A 46 -3.21 -21.61 10.62
C GLU A 46 -1.82 -22.23 10.71
N GLN A 47 -0.80 -21.44 10.39
CA GLN A 47 0.61 -21.84 10.50
C GLN A 47 1.43 -20.69 11.04
N THR A 48 2.49 -21.04 11.77
CA THR A 48 3.47 -20.11 12.29
C THR A 48 4.84 -20.41 11.68
N PHE A 49 5.46 -19.38 11.10
CA PHE A 49 6.82 -19.45 10.59
C PHE A 49 7.73 -18.63 11.50
N ARG A 50 8.93 -19.14 11.77
CA ARG A 50 9.95 -18.44 12.59
C ARG A 50 11.17 -18.19 11.74
N LEU A 51 11.51 -16.91 11.57
CA LEU A 51 12.77 -16.47 10.98
C LEU A 51 13.72 -16.11 12.10
N ASN A 52 14.92 -16.70 12.07
CA ASN A 52 15.96 -16.47 13.06
C ASN A 52 17.07 -15.58 12.48
N ASN A 53 17.95 -15.09 13.35
CA ASN A 53 19.14 -14.31 12.97
C ASN A 53 18.83 -12.99 12.25
N ILE A 54 17.77 -12.29 12.65
CA ILE A 54 17.46 -10.95 12.15
C ILE A 54 18.31 -9.94 12.91
N SER A 55 19.13 -9.18 12.19
CA SER A 55 20.17 -8.31 12.76
C SER A 55 19.64 -7.05 13.44
N GLU A 56 18.41 -6.63 13.14
CA GLU A 56 17.78 -5.42 13.68
C GLU A 56 16.24 -5.47 13.56
N ASP A 57 15.55 -4.49 14.13
CA ASP A 57 14.11 -4.32 13.93
C ASP A 57 13.79 -4.03 12.46
N CYS A 58 12.66 -4.55 11.98
CA CYS A 58 12.34 -4.56 10.55
C CYS A 58 10.84 -4.44 10.29
N VAL A 59 10.51 -4.06 9.05
CA VAL A 59 9.14 -4.08 8.54
C VAL A 59 9.01 -5.24 7.54
N PRO A 60 8.04 -6.15 7.73
CA PRO A 60 7.86 -7.28 6.84
C PRO A 60 7.23 -6.86 5.51
N SER A 61 7.88 -7.24 4.41
CA SER A 61 7.35 -7.12 3.06
C SER A 61 6.75 -8.45 2.64
N ILE A 62 5.43 -8.56 2.69
CA ILE A 62 4.70 -9.82 2.55
C ILE A 62 4.02 -9.88 1.18
N LEU A 63 3.93 -11.08 0.59
CA LEU A 63 3.29 -11.35 -0.70
C LEU A 63 4.00 -10.68 -1.88
N ARG A 64 5.34 -10.64 -1.81
CA ARG A 64 6.22 -10.03 -2.83
C ARG A 64 5.99 -10.58 -4.21
N GLY A 65 6.04 -9.71 -5.21
CA GLY A 65 5.75 -10.08 -6.60
C GLY A 65 4.36 -10.68 -6.80
N PHE A 66 3.42 -10.41 -5.87
CA PHE A 66 2.09 -11.02 -5.86
C PHE A 66 2.15 -12.56 -5.88
N SER A 67 2.96 -13.14 -4.99
CA SER A 67 3.29 -14.58 -5.00
C SER A 67 2.09 -15.52 -4.98
N ALA A 68 0.94 -15.06 -4.48
CA ALA A 68 -0.31 -15.79 -4.55
C ALA A 68 -1.50 -14.82 -4.72
N PRO A 69 -2.58 -15.23 -5.42
CA PRO A 69 -3.75 -14.40 -5.68
C PRO A 69 -4.69 -14.38 -4.47
N VAL A 70 -4.24 -13.79 -3.37
CA VAL A 70 -4.96 -13.73 -2.10
C VAL A 70 -5.11 -12.30 -1.60
N ILE A 71 -6.11 -12.07 -0.75
CA ILE A 71 -6.25 -10.81 -0.01
C ILE A 71 -5.42 -10.91 1.26
N LEU A 72 -4.38 -10.08 1.38
CA LEU A 72 -3.59 -9.97 2.59
C LEU A 72 -4.34 -9.10 3.61
N VAL A 73 -4.60 -9.67 4.79
CA VAL A 73 -5.14 -8.93 5.93
C VAL A 73 -4.07 -8.88 7.02
N ASN A 74 -3.52 -7.70 7.26
CA ASN A 74 -2.52 -7.48 8.31
C ASN A 74 -2.98 -6.39 9.29
N PRO A 75 -3.61 -6.76 10.42
CA PRO A 75 -4.14 -5.79 11.38
C PRO A 75 -3.07 -5.07 12.20
N HIS A 76 -1.81 -5.52 12.14
CA HIS A 76 -0.71 -4.95 12.92
C HIS A 76 0.15 -3.97 12.13
N GLN A 77 -0.05 -3.88 10.81
CA GLN A 77 0.70 -2.98 9.96
C GLN A 77 0.17 -1.56 10.10
N THR A 78 1.05 -0.63 10.49
CA THR A 78 0.67 0.77 10.68
C THR A 78 0.80 1.58 9.40
N GLU A 79 0.29 2.81 9.41
CA GLU A 79 0.49 3.75 8.30
C GLU A 79 1.98 4.07 8.10
N GLU A 80 2.73 4.21 9.20
CA GLU A 80 4.17 4.46 9.17
C GLU A 80 4.94 3.28 8.56
N ASP A 81 4.55 2.04 8.89
CA ASP A 81 5.13 0.85 8.26
C ASP A 81 4.87 0.83 6.75
N MET A 82 3.67 1.22 6.32
CA MET A 82 3.32 1.29 4.89
C MET A 82 4.09 2.40 4.17
N ALA A 83 4.20 3.58 4.78
CA ALA A 83 5.02 4.67 4.24
C ALA A 83 6.51 4.26 4.16
N PHE A 84 6.99 3.54 5.17
CA PHE A 84 8.35 2.99 5.19
C PHE A 84 8.58 1.99 4.05
N LEU A 85 7.67 1.03 3.84
CA LEU A 85 7.77 0.08 2.73
C LEU A 85 7.71 0.77 1.36
N MET A 86 6.79 1.73 1.18
CA MET A 86 6.71 2.52 -0.04
C MET A 86 8.05 3.22 -0.36
N ALA A 87 8.70 3.78 0.66
CA ALA A 87 9.96 4.47 0.52
C ALA A 87 11.16 3.52 0.27
N TYR A 88 11.26 2.41 1.00
CA TYR A 88 12.52 1.65 1.12
C TYR A 88 12.47 0.18 0.72
N ASP A 89 11.31 -0.39 0.42
CA ASP A 89 11.24 -1.80 0.03
C ASP A 89 11.97 -2.06 -1.30
N SER A 90 12.65 -3.19 -1.44
CA SER A 90 13.25 -3.54 -2.73
C SER A 90 12.23 -4.11 -3.73
N ASP A 91 11.08 -4.59 -3.26
CA ASP A 91 10.05 -5.17 -4.11
C ASP A 91 9.12 -4.09 -4.70
N PRO A 92 9.06 -3.94 -6.04
CA PRO A 92 8.26 -2.90 -6.68
C PRO A 92 6.75 -3.11 -6.50
N VAL A 93 6.31 -4.37 -6.37
CA VAL A 93 4.89 -4.69 -6.17
C VAL A 93 4.46 -4.29 -4.76
N THR A 94 5.26 -4.57 -3.74
CA THR A 94 4.98 -4.10 -2.38
C THR A 94 4.99 -2.58 -2.30
N LYS A 95 5.97 -1.88 -2.91
CA LYS A 95 5.96 -0.40 -2.99
C LYS A 95 4.65 0.14 -3.57
N TRP A 96 4.18 -0.51 -4.64
CA TRP A 96 2.96 -0.12 -5.33
C TRP A 96 1.69 -0.35 -4.49
N PHE A 97 1.58 -1.50 -3.83
CA PHE A 97 0.49 -1.76 -2.90
C PHE A 97 0.50 -0.76 -1.74
N ALA A 98 1.68 -0.46 -1.20
CA ALA A 98 1.84 0.49 -0.10
C ALA A 98 1.36 1.90 -0.48
N SER A 99 1.76 2.41 -1.64
CA SER A 99 1.29 3.70 -2.17
C SER A 99 -0.25 3.76 -2.24
N ARG A 100 -0.88 2.73 -2.81
CA ARG A 100 -2.34 2.69 -2.95
C ARG A 100 -3.06 2.55 -1.61
N ALA A 101 -2.54 1.74 -0.70
CA ALA A 101 -3.12 1.55 0.62
C ALA A 101 -3.04 2.81 1.49
N LEU A 102 -2.02 3.65 1.31
CA LEU A 102 -1.93 4.97 1.94
C LEU A 102 -2.88 5.99 1.30
N ALA A 103 -2.92 6.04 -0.03
CA ALA A 103 -3.72 7.02 -0.77
C ALA A 103 -5.25 6.79 -0.66
N THR A 104 -5.68 5.53 -0.68
CA THR A 104 -7.11 5.15 -0.68
C THR A 104 -7.90 5.71 0.50
N PRO A 105 -7.53 5.49 1.77
CA PRO A 105 -8.29 6.01 2.90
C PRO A 105 -8.36 7.54 2.94
N ILE A 106 -7.30 8.23 2.50
CA ILE A 106 -7.27 9.69 2.39
C ILE A 106 -8.34 10.17 1.39
N ILE A 107 -8.38 9.57 0.19
CA ILE A 107 -9.34 9.92 -0.86
C ILE A 107 -10.78 9.63 -0.39
N LEU A 108 -11.01 8.46 0.22
CA LEU A 108 -12.34 8.07 0.69
C LEU A 108 -12.85 8.94 1.85
N SER A 109 -11.96 9.34 2.76
CA SER A 109 -12.28 10.28 3.84
C SER A 109 -12.72 11.63 3.25
N ARG A 110 -11.95 12.19 2.31
CA ARG A 110 -12.31 13.46 1.66
C ARG A 110 -13.60 13.35 0.84
N ALA A 111 -13.82 12.25 0.14
CA ALA A 111 -15.07 12.02 -0.58
C ALA A 111 -16.27 12.01 0.39
N SER A 112 -16.14 11.37 1.54
CA SER A 112 -17.18 11.36 2.58
C SER A 112 -17.46 12.76 3.14
N GLN A 113 -16.42 13.59 3.31
CA GLN A 113 -16.58 14.99 3.72
C GLN A 113 -17.30 15.83 2.65
N VAL A 114 -17.02 15.62 1.36
CA VAL A 114 -17.73 16.31 0.27
C VAL A 114 -19.19 15.90 0.21
N VAL A 115 -19.51 14.62 0.43
CA VAL A 115 -20.90 14.14 0.52
C VAL A 115 -21.63 14.80 1.68
N ALA A 116 -20.98 14.91 2.85
CA ALA A 116 -21.56 15.56 4.03
C ALA A 116 -21.75 17.07 3.85
N ASN A 117 -20.82 17.74 3.14
CA ASN A 117 -20.88 19.17 2.86
C ASN A 117 -20.29 19.48 1.48
N LYS A 118 -21.16 19.71 0.49
CA LYS A 118 -20.75 20.06 -0.89
C LYS A 118 -19.92 21.35 -0.99
N ASN A 119 -19.99 22.22 0.03
CA ASN A 119 -19.24 23.47 0.10
C ASN A 119 -17.90 23.32 0.84
N VAL A 120 -17.49 22.12 1.26
CA VAL A 120 -16.17 21.90 1.84
C VAL A 120 -15.08 22.32 0.84
N ARG A 121 -14.11 23.11 1.33
CA ARG A 121 -12.95 23.58 0.54
C ARG A 121 -11.62 23.30 1.25
N ILE A 122 -11.66 23.03 2.54
CA ILE A 122 -10.50 22.75 3.37
C ILE A 122 -10.67 21.32 3.88
N PHE A 123 -9.65 20.51 3.64
CA PHE A 123 -9.57 19.14 4.11
C PHE A 123 -8.46 19.02 5.16
N GLU A 124 -8.52 17.96 5.94
CA GLU A 124 -7.41 17.59 6.83
C GLU A 124 -6.12 17.41 6.02
N GLN A 125 -5.01 17.81 6.65
CA GLN A 125 -3.69 17.71 6.06
C GLN A 125 -3.35 16.23 5.82
N ILE A 126 -2.76 15.96 4.66
CA ILE A 126 -2.23 14.63 4.35
C ILE A 126 -1.08 14.31 5.32
N SER A 127 -1.06 13.08 5.81
CA SER A 127 0.00 12.55 6.66
C SER A 127 1.39 12.87 6.12
N GLY A 128 2.25 13.41 6.99
CA GLY A 128 3.64 13.72 6.65
C GLY A 128 4.41 12.48 6.19
N ALA A 129 4.14 11.32 6.78
CA ALA A 129 4.79 10.06 6.42
C ALA A 129 4.52 9.68 4.95
N TYR A 130 3.29 9.84 4.47
CA TYR A 130 2.96 9.56 3.07
C TYR A 130 3.62 10.56 2.11
N ILE A 131 3.62 11.85 2.45
CA ILE A 131 4.31 12.88 1.66
C ILE A 131 5.82 12.62 1.61
N ASP A 132 6.43 12.25 2.74
CA ASP A 132 7.85 11.94 2.83
C ASP A 132 8.20 10.69 2.01
N ALA A 133 7.35 9.66 2.03
CA ALA A 133 7.53 8.46 1.20
C ALA A 133 7.43 8.76 -0.31
N LEU A 134 6.48 9.61 -0.72
CA LEU A 134 6.41 10.10 -2.10
C LEU A 134 7.66 10.91 -2.47
N ARG A 135 8.14 11.77 -1.57
CA ARG A 135 9.37 12.56 -1.79
C ARG A 135 10.58 11.65 -1.95
N THR A 136 10.76 10.68 -1.06
CA THR A 136 11.84 9.70 -1.17
C THR A 136 11.78 8.98 -2.51
N THR A 137 10.59 8.50 -2.91
CA THR A 137 10.39 7.83 -4.20
C THR A 137 10.76 8.72 -5.39
N LEU A 138 10.32 9.99 -5.37
CA LEU A 138 10.58 10.94 -6.45
C LEU A 138 12.08 11.24 -6.58
N THR A 139 12.75 11.46 -5.45
CA THR A 139 14.19 11.83 -5.40
C THR A 139 15.15 10.65 -5.50
N ASP A 140 14.65 9.41 -5.56
CA ASP A 140 15.48 8.22 -5.67
C ASP A 140 15.97 8.03 -7.11
N ASN A 141 17.22 8.41 -7.37
CA ASN A 141 17.86 8.30 -8.69
C ASN A 141 18.14 6.84 -9.12
N THR A 142 17.91 5.86 -8.24
CA THR A 142 18.11 4.43 -8.55
C THR A 142 16.83 3.76 -9.04
N LEU A 143 15.66 4.36 -8.80
CA LEU A 143 14.38 3.84 -9.29
C LEU A 143 14.15 4.23 -10.74
N ASP A 144 13.67 3.26 -11.52
CA ASP A 144 13.21 3.50 -12.88
C ASP A 144 12.06 4.52 -12.92
N ASN A 145 12.08 5.41 -13.92
CA ASN A 145 11.11 6.49 -14.04
C ASN A 145 9.67 5.99 -14.26
N ALA A 146 9.48 4.84 -14.93
CA ALA A 146 8.14 4.27 -15.08
C ALA A 146 7.61 3.75 -13.74
N LEU A 147 8.47 3.16 -12.91
CA LEU A 147 8.10 2.78 -11.54
C LEU A 147 7.79 4.01 -10.68
N LYS A 148 8.63 5.06 -10.71
CA LYS A 148 8.34 6.33 -10.00
C LYS A 148 6.95 6.87 -10.37
N ALA A 149 6.68 6.97 -11.67
CA ALA A 149 5.40 7.46 -12.17
C ALA A 149 4.22 6.60 -11.68
N LEU A 150 4.38 5.28 -11.69
CA LEU A 150 3.36 4.34 -11.20
C LEU A 150 3.11 4.47 -9.69
N LEU A 151 4.15 4.70 -8.89
CA LEU A 151 4.04 4.88 -7.43
C LEU A 151 3.43 6.23 -7.04
N LEU A 152 3.65 7.28 -7.85
CA LEU A 152 3.06 8.61 -7.66
C LEU A 152 1.60 8.69 -8.14
N GLN A 153 1.14 7.70 -8.91
CA GLN A 153 -0.23 7.68 -9.42
C GLN A 153 -1.23 7.31 -8.33
N LEU A 154 -2.22 8.19 -8.10
CA LEU A 154 -3.31 7.92 -7.19
C LEU A 154 -4.17 6.72 -7.66
N PRO A 155 -4.83 6.00 -6.74
CA PRO A 155 -5.76 4.92 -7.06
C PRO A 155 -6.81 5.36 -8.09
N ASP A 156 -7.14 4.44 -9.00
CA ASP A 156 -8.15 4.68 -10.02
C ASP A 156 -9.58 4.54 -9.49
N TRP A 157 -10.54 4.93 -10.34
CA TRP A 157 -11.96 4.89 -10.02
C TRP A 157 -12.45 3.49 -9.64
N SER A 158 -12.05 2.48 -10.42
CA SER A 158 -12.44 1.09 -10.20
C SER A 158 -12.02 0.64 -8.80
N THR A 159 -10.78 0.92 -8.41
CA THR A 159 -10.23 0.57 -7.09
C THR A 159 -10.97 1.29 -5.97
N LEU A 160 -11.20 2.60 -6.11
CA LEU A 160 -11.86 3.38 -5.06
C LEU A 160 -13.33 2.96 -4.89
N SER A 161 -14.01 2.66 -5.99
CA SER A 161 -15.43 2.29 -5.99
C SER A 161 -15.73 0.99 -5.24
N THR A 162 -14.79 0.03 -5.21
CA THR A 162 -14.99 -1.23 -4.48
C THR A 162 -15.07 -1.05 -2.98
N HIS A 163 -14.61 0.09 -2.45
CA HIS A 163 -14.68 0.43 -1.04
C HIS A 163 -15.93 1.26 -0.67
N MET A 164 -16.76 1.64 -1.64
CA MET A 164 -17.90 2.53 -1.44
C MET A 164 -19.22 1.75 -1.51
N LYS A 165 -20.12 1.96 -0.54
CA LYS A 165 -21.48 1.39 -0.58
C LYS A 165 -22.36 2.11 -1.60
N THR A 166 -22.24 3.43 -1.68
CA THR A 166 -22.93 4.28 -2.65
C THR A 166 -21.87 5.15 -3.32
N ILE A 167 -21.85 5.15 -4.65
CA ILE A 167 -20.87 5.90 -5.43
C ILE A 167 -21.48 7.27 -5.76
N ASP A 168 -20.90 8.34 -5.22
CA ASP A 168 -21.15 9.72 -5.66
C ASP A 168 -20.00 10.14 -6.59
N PRO A 169 -20.25 10.27 -7.92
CA PRO A 169 -19.19 10.55 -8.86
C PRO A 169 -18.53 11.92 -8.67
N GLU A 170 -19.32 12.92 -8.27
CA GLU A 170 -18.85 14.29 -8.08
C GLU A 170 -17.96 14.38 -6.85
N ALA A 171 -18.40 13.78 -5.74
CA ALA A 171 -17.65 13.78 -4.49
C ALA A 171 -16.29 13.10 -4.63
N LEU A 172 -16.24 11.94 -5.30
CA LEU A 172 -14.99 11.21 -5.49
C LEU A 172 -14.04 11.94 -6.46
N HIS A 173 -14.57 12.59 -7.51
CA HIS A 173 -13.77 13.42 -8.40
C HIS A 173 -13.13 14.61 -7.67
N LEU A 174 -13.90 15.32 -6.84
CA LEU A 174 -13.42 16.45 -6.04
C LEU A 174 -12.37 15.99 -5.01
N ALA A 175 -12.59 14.84 -4.36
CA ALA A 175 -11.65 14.25 -3.43
C ALA A 175 -10.30 13.95 -4.10
N ILE A 176 -10.30 13.24 -5.23
CA ILE A 176 -9.07 12.93 -5.98
C ILE A 176 -8.33 14.22 -6.38
N ARG A 177 -9.05 15.22 -6.89
CA ARG A 177 -8.46 16.51 -7.25
C ARG A 177 -7.82 17.22 -6.07
N SER A 178 -8.47 17.20 -4.90
CA SER A 178 -7.93 17.81 -3.69
C SER A 178 -6.63 17.13 -3.24
N VAL A 179 -6.59 15.79 -3.24
CA VAL A 179 -5.39 15.04 -2.85
C VAL A 179 -4.25 15.32 -3.82
N LYS A 180 -4.55 15.34 -5.13
CA LYS A 180 -3.56 15.69 -6.15
C LYS A 180 -3.00 17.10 -5.96
N ALA A 181 -3.85 18.08 -5.64
CA ALA A 181 -3.42 19.46 -5.41
C ALA A 181 -2.50 19.57 -4.19
N ASP A 182 -2.82 18.90 -3.09
CA ASP A 182 -2.02 18.94 -1.86
C ASP A 182 -0.67 18.22 -2.04
N VAL A 183 -0.66 17.06 -2.70
CA VAL A 183 0.58 16.35 -3.05
C VAL A 183 1.45 17.22 -3.96
N ALA A 184 0.88 17.83 -4.99
CA ALA A 184 1.62 18.70 -5.89
C ALA A 184 2.18 19.95 -5.18
N ALA A 185 1.43 20.53 -4.25
CA ALA A 185 1.91 21.64 -3.43
C ALA A 185 3.07 21.22 -2.51
N ALA A 186 2.96 20.05 -1.88
CA ALA A 186 3.96 19.53 -0.94
C ALA A 186 5.26 19.07 -1.60
N LEU A 187 5.21 18.65 -2.87
CA LEU A 187 6.35 18.13 -3.65
C LEU A 187 6.80 19.09 -4.76
N LYS A 188 6.33 20.34 -4.74
CA LYS A 188 6.58 21.32 -5.82
C LYS A 188 8.05 21.51 -6.14
N THR A 189 8.91 21.52 -5.11
CA THR A 189 10.34 21.78 -5.25
C THR A 189 11.06 20.63 -5.95
N GLU A 190 10.65 19.40 -5.64
CA GLU A 190 11.21 18.17 -6.18
C GLU A 190 10.70 17.92 -7.60
N MET A 191 9.39 18.11 -7.85
CA MET A 191 8.80 17.97 -9.18
C MET A 191 9.31 19.00 -10.19
N ALA A 192 9.83 20.14 -9.74
CA ALA A 192 10.42 21.15 -10.62
C ALA A 192 11.88 20.84 -11.04
N LYS A 193 12.51 19.82 -10.44
CA LYS A 193 13.90 19.42 -10.71
C LYS A 193 14.02 18.21 -11.64
N GLU A 194 12.93 17.48 -11.83
CA GLU A 194 12.77 16.38 -12.80
C GLU A 194 12.27 16.94 -14.14
#